data_AF-A0A7Y0X6T6-F1
#
_entry.id   AF-A0A7Y0X6T6-F1
#
_cell.length_a   1.000
_cell.length_b   1.000
_cell.length_c   1.000
_cell.angle_alpha   90.00
_cell.angle_beta   90.00
_cell.angle_gamma   90.00
#
_symmetry.space_group_name_H-M   'P 1'
#
loop_
_entity.id
_entity.type
_entity.pdbx_description
1 polymer ?
#
loop_
_entity_poly.entity_id
_entity_poly.type
_entity_poly.pdbx_seq_one_letter_code
_entity_poly.pdbx_strand_id
1 'polypeptide(L)'
;LSQINVFPVKSVGGLSLSSVWVEKQGLSFDRRFMIAKADGSMITARKYPQMVTIKSALLSDGVVFSSLGMEPLKIRYQDFKMQETPATVWKDTFTAYTTTDDADDWFSRVLGQRVELLFSGEQSNRVREKLGQNVSFADGYP
;
A
#
# COMPACT_ATOMS: atom_id res chain seq x y z
N LEU A 1 -13.61 24.15 1.49
CA LEU A 1 -12.43 23.27 1.41
C LEU A 1 -12.83 21.93 2.00
N SER A 2 -13.21 20.94 1.19
CA SER A 2 -13.78 19.68 1.69
C SER A 2 -13.43 18.51 0.76
N GLN A 3 -12.15 18.14 0.69
CA GLN A 3 -11.72 16.89 0.08
C GLN A 3 -10.59 16.31 0.93
N ILE A 4 -10.79 15.09 1.44
CA ILE A 4 -9.76 14.31 2.12
C ILE A 4 -9.18 13.34 1.09
N ASN A 5 -7.87 13.44 0.86
CA ASN A 5 -7.15 12.55 -0.03
C ASN A 5 -6.58 11.39 0.79
N VAL A 6 -7.03 10.16 0.51
CA VAL A 6 -6.50 8.93 1.12
C VAL A 6 -5.60 8.24 0.10
N PHE A 7 -4.43 7.78 0.52
CA PHE A 7 -3.47 7.08 -0.35
C PHE A 7 -3.26 5.66 0.17
N PRO A 8 -4.13 4.70 -0.16
CA PRO A 8 -4.04 3.36 0.39
C PRO A 8 -2.75 2.62 -0.02
N VAL A 9 -2.16 3.04 -1.14
CA VAL A 9 -0.85 2.59 -1.61
C VAL A 9 0.07 3.80 -1.75
N LYS A 10 1.28 3.69 -1.20
CA LYS A 10 2.32 4.71 -1.39
C LYS A 10 2.62 4.88 -2.89
N SER A 11 2.48 6.10 -3.39
CA SER A 11 2.72 6.47 -4.80
C SER A 11 1.68 6.01 -5.83
N VAL A 12 0.51 5.53 -5.43
CA VAL A 12 -0.63 5.34 -6.36
C VAL A 12 -1.52 6.60 -6.32
N GLY A 13 -2.29 6.83 -7.39
CA GLY A 13 -3.24 7.94 -7.47
C GLY A 13 -4.13 8.02 -6.23
N GLY A 14 -4.23 9.22 -5.65
CA GLY A 14 -5.01 9.46 -4.44
C GLY A 14 -6.49 9.21 -4.66
N LEU A 15 -7.13 8.60 -3.66
CA LEU A 15 -8.57 8.46 -3.56
C LEU A 15 -9.16 9.76 -3.01
N SER A 16 -10.02 10.44 -3.78
CA SER A 16 -10.97 11.39 -3.21
C SER A 16 -12.15 10.60 -2.65
N LEU A 17 -12.26 10.53 -1.32
CA LEU A 17 -13.41 9.92 -0.64
C LEU A 17 -14.27 11.01 0.01
N SER A 18 -15.58 10.82 -0.02
CA SER A 18 -16.57 11.68 0.65
C SER A 18 -16.67 11.43 2.17
N SER A 19 -16.09 10.33 2.65
CA SER A 19 -15.97 9.99 4.06
C SER A 19 -14.77 9.05 4.30
N VAL A 20 -14.14 9.19 5.46
CA VAL A 20 -13.02 8.36 5.90
C VAL A 20 -13.12 8.17 7.41
N TRP A 21 -12.83 6.95 7.88
CA TRP A 21 -12.72 6.65 9.31
C TRP A 21 -11.34 7.11 9.80
N VAL A 22 -11.30 7.73 10.99
CA VAL A 22 -10.05 8.20 11.61
C VAL A 22 -9.71 7.24 12.74
N GLU A 23 -8.54 6.60 12.66
CA GLU A 23 -7.98 5.76 13.71
C GLU A 23 -6.85 6.50 14.43
N LYS A 24 -6.45 6.02 15.61
CA LYS A 24 -5.42 6.64 16.45
C LYS A 24 -4.06 6.81 15.75
N GLN A 25 -3.82 6.11 14.64
CA GLN A 25 -2.57 6.12 13.86
C GLN A 25 -2.64 6.95 12.57
N GLY A 26 -3.76 7.63 12.28
CA GLY A 26 -3.99 8.44 11.08
C GLY A 26 -5.32 8.11 10.39
N LEU A 27 -5.51 8.60 9.15
CA LEU A 27 -6.65 8.20 8.31
C LEU A 27 -6.65 6.67 8.17
N SER A 28 -7.75 5.99 8.49
CA SER A 28 -7.87 4.55 8.27
C SER A 28 -7.51 4.26 6.82
N PHE A 29 -6.73 3.19 6.62
CA PHE A 29 -6.25 2.72 5.32
C PHE A 29 -5.16 3.55 4.64
N ASP A 30 -4.62 4.63 5.21
CA ASP A 30 -3.51 5.36 4.59
C ASP A 30 -2.18 4.58 4.64
N ARG A 31 -1.68 4.21 3.46
CA ARG A 31 -0.36 3.59 3.22
C ARG A 31 -0.13 2.28 3.97
N ARG A 32 -1.15 1.42 4.04
CA ARG A 32 -1.03 0.03 4.54
C ARG A 32 -0.41 -0.93 3.53
N PHE A 33 -0.34 -0.52 2.26
CA PHE A 33 0.27 -1.29 1.20
C PHE A 33 1.44 -0.56 0.55
N MET A 34 2.40 -1.36 0.07
CA MET A 34 3.54 -0.89 -0.71
C MET A 34 3.81 -1.86 -1.85
N ILE A 35 4.03 -1.33 -3.05
CA ILE A 35 4.59 -2.13 -4.13
C ILE A 35 6.10 -2.17 -3.93
N ALA A 36 6.66 -3.36 -3.85
CA ALA A 36 8.08 -3.62 -3.69
C ALA A 36 8.63 -4.39 -4.89
N LYS A 37 9.95 -4.31 -5.07
CA LYS A 37 10.69 -5.28 -5.88
C LYS A 37 10.96 -6.55 -5.06
N ALA A 38 11.45 -7.58 -5.72
CA ALA A 38 11.86 -8.84 -5.08
C ALA A 38 12.97 -8.67 -4.01
N ASP A 39 13.69 -7.55 -3.98
CA ASP A 39 14.67 -7.22 -2.95
C ASP A 39 14.07 -6.46 -1.75
N GLY A 40 12.74 -6.29 -1.70
CA GLY A 40 12.03 -5.54 -0.66
C GLY A 40 12.08 -4.02 -0.84
N SER A 41 12.76 -3.51 -1.87
CA SER A 41 12.87 -2.07 -2.10
C SER A 41 11.58 -1.48 -2.66
N MET A 42 11.16 -0.33 -2.13
CA MET A 42 9.94 0.33 -2.56
C MET A 42 9.98 0.77 -4.03
N ILE A 43 8.83 0.64 -4.70
CA ILE A 43 8.57 1.22 -6.02
C ILE A 43 7.82 2.54 -5.84
N THR A 44 8.21 3.56 -6.60
CA THR A 44 7.61 4.90 -6.51
C THR A 44 7.12 5.39 -7.87
N ALA A 45 6.09 6.22 -7.88
CA ALA A 45 5.52 6.82 -9.09
C ALA A 45 6.49 7.74 -9.82
N ARG A 46 7.47 8.33 -9.10
CA ARG A 46 8.53 9.13 -9.75
C ARG A 46 9.33 8.29 -10.74
N LYS A 47 9.55 7.01 -10.41
CA LYS A 47 10.27 6.07 -11.26
C LYS A 47 9.33 5.31 -12.20
N TYR A 48 8.09 5.07 -11.79
CA TYR A 48 7.09 4.34 -12.56
C TYR A 48 5.78 5.12 -12.62
N PRO A 49 5.66 6.08 -13.56
CA PRO A 49 4.47 6.92 -13.67
C PRO A 49 3.18 6.13 -13.88
N GLN A 50 3.25 4.91 -14.42
CA GLN A 50 2.12 3.99 -14.57
C GLN A 50 1.41 3.69 -13.24
N MET A 51 2.07 3.81 -12.09
CA MET A 51 1.42 3.64 -10.78
C MET A 51 0.27 4.62 -10.54
N VAL A 52 0.29 5.80 -11.18
CA VAL A 52 -0.76 6.83 -10.99
C VAL A 52 -2.07 6.48 -11.70
N THR A 53 -2.05 5.52 -12.64
CA THR A 53 -3.25 5.06 -13.37
C THR A 53 -4.08 4.07 -12.56
N ILE A 54 -3.45 3.47 -11.53
CA ILE A 54 -4.11 2.53 -10.64
C ILE A 54 -5.06 3.30 -9.74
N LYS A 55 -6.31 2.86 -9.72
CA LYS A 55 -7.35 3.32 -8.80
C LYS A 55 -7.59 2.23 -7.77
N SER A 56 -7.98 2.64 -6.58
CA SER A 56 -8.34 1.72 -5.49
C SER A 56 -9.71 2.08 -4.94
N ALA A 57 -10.40 1.12 -4.35
CA ALA A 57 -11.64 1.32 -3.60
C ALA A 57 -11.61 0.41 -2.37
N LEU A 58 -11.96 0.96 -1.21
CA LEU A 58 -11.98 0.21 0.03
C LEU A 58 -13.24 -0.64 0.15
N LEU A 59 -13.09 -1.85 0.67
CA LEU A 59 -14.17 -2.73 1.08
C LEU A 59 -14.10 -2.94 2.59
N SER A 60 -15.18 -3.48 3.17
CA SER A 60 -15.19 -3.84 4.60
C SER A 60 -14.17 -4.93 4.96
N ASP A 61 -13.79 -5.77 4.00
CA ASP A 61 -12.92 -6.93 4.16
C ASP A 61 -11.63 -6.86 3.33
N GLY A 62 -11.37 -5.74 2.64
CA GLY A 62 -10.29 -5.69 1.67
C GLY A 62 -10.24 -4.43 0.80
N VAL A 63 -9.63 -4.57 -0.38
CA VAL A 63 -9.43 -3.48 -1.33
C VAL A 63 -9.67 -3.99 -2.75
N VAL A 64 -10.30 -3.17 -3.58
CA VAL A 64 -10.36 -3.38 -5.04
C VAL A 64 -9.39 -2.44 -5.71
N PHE A 65 -8.56 -2.96 -6.60
CA PHE A 65 -7.71 -2.20 -7.51
C PHE A 65 -8.24 -2.27 -8.93
N SER A 66 -8.12 -1.18 -9.67
CA SER A 66 -8.49 -1.12 -11.08
C SER A 66 -7.48 -0.28 -11.86
N SER A 67 -7.26 -0.63 -13.11
CA SER A 67 -6.42 0.12 -14.05
C SER A 67 -7.00 -0.02 -15.45
N LEU A 68 -6.71 0.91 -16.35
CA LEU A 68 -7.24 0.90 -17.71
C LEU A 68 -6.77 -0.34 -18.46
N GLY A 69 -7.71 -1.11 -19.04
CA GLY A 69 -7.40 -2.33 -19.80
C GLY A 69 -7.07 -3.55 -18.93
N MET A 70 -7.29 -3.49 -17.62
CA MET A 70 -7.13 -4.59 -16.69
C MET A 70 -8.46 -4.94 -16.03
N GLU A 71 -8.73 -6.24 -15.86
CA GLU A 71 -9.82 -6.68 -14.98
C GLU A 71 -9.58 -6.19 -13.55
N PRO A 72 -10.62 -5.72 -12.82
CA PRO A 72 -10.47 -5.29 -11.44
C PRO A 72 -9.95 -6.42 -10.54
N LEU A 73 -8.93 -6.11 -9.74
CA LEU A 73 -8.39 -7.02 -8.74
C LEU A 73 -9.06 -6.75 -7.40
N LYS A 74 -9.77 -7.73 -6.85
CA LYS A 74 -10.23 -7.68 -5.45
C LYS A 74 -9.29 -8.51 -4.57
N ILE A 75 -8.75 -7.90 -3.52
CA ILE A 75 -7.99 -8.59 -2.48
C ILE A 75 -8.71 -8.46 -1.14
N ARG A 76 -8.68 -9.51 -0.32
CA ARG A 76 -9.24 -9.51 1.05
C ARG A 76 -8.14 -9.78 2.06
N TYR A 77 -8.21 -9.12 3.21
CA TYR A 77 -7.19 -9.26 4.27
C TYR A 77 -7.05 -10.71 4.75
N GLN A 78 -8.16 -11.43 4.86
CA GLN A 78 -8.20 -12.84 5.27
C GLN A 78 -7.48 -13.80 4.30
N ASP A 79 -7.28 -13.39 3.05
CA ASP A 79 -6.68 -14.25 2.01
C ASP A 79 -5.16 -14.01 1.92
N PHE A 80 -4.59 -13.10 2.72
CA PHE A 80 -3.17 -12.80 2.68
C PHE A 80 -2.35 -13.96 3.22
N LYS A 81 -1.25 -14.26 2.54
CA LYS A 81 -0.27 -15.26 2.97
C LYS A 81 0.37 -14.92 4.32
N MET A 82 0.44 -13.63 4.65
CA MET A 82 1.00 -13.13 5.91
C MET A 82 2.43 -13.64 6.21
N GLN A 83 3.22 -13.93 5.17
CA GLN A 83 4.61 -14.32 5.34
C GLN A 83 5.45 -13.07 5.57
N GLU A 84 6.28 -13.09 6.61
CA GLU A 84 7.20 -12.00 6.91
C GLU A 84 8.21 -11.81 5.79
N THR A 85 8.37 -10.56 5.35
CA THR A 85 9.33 -10.19 4.31
C THR A 85 9.95 -8.81 4.64
N PRO A 86 11.25 -8.61 4.39
CA PRO A 86 11.87 -7.31 4.59
C PRO A 86 11.30 -6.29 3.61
N ALA A 87 10.93 -5.11 4.12
CA ALA A 87 10.51 -3.97 3.33
C ALA A 87 11.40 -2.77 3.63
N THR A 88 11.93 -2.15 2.58
CA THR A 88 12.78 -0.96 2.71
C THR A 88 12.11 0.28 2.13
N VAL A 89 11.86 1.25 3.00
CA VAL A 89 11.40 2.60 2.64
C VAL A 89 12.54 3.58 2.88
N TRP A 90 13.10 4.13 1.80
CA TRP A 90 14.29 4.98 1.85
C TRP A 90 15.49 4.30 2.54
N LYS A 91 15.80 4.68 3.77
CA LYS A 91 16.90 4.11 4.59
C LYS A 91 16.40 3.25 5.75
N ASP A 92 15.10 2.98 5.79
CA ASP A 92 14.40 2.35 6.91
C ASP A 92 13.90 0.97 6.47
N THR A 93 14.36 -0.08 7.13
CA THR A 93 14.02 -1.47 6.80
C THR A 93 13.29 -2.10 7.97
N PHE A 94 12.15 -2.72 7.67
CA PHE A 94 11.27 -3.31 8.68
C PHE A 94 10.52 -4.52 8.10
N THR A 95 9.94 -5.34 8.97
CA THR A 95 9.15 -6.50 8.56
C THR A 95 7.77 -6.08 8.07
N ALA A 96 7.46 -6.44 6.83
CA ALA A 96 6.13 -6.39 6.23
C ALA A 96 5.64 -7.82 5.95
N TYR A 97 4.47 -7.94 5.34
CA TYR A 97 3.81 -9.20 5.06
C TYR A 97 3.44 -9.34 3.59
N THR A 98 3.61 -10.52 3.02
CA THR A 98 3.16 -10.84 1.65
C THR A 98 1.63 -10.89 1.57
N THR A 99 1.05 -10.46 0.45
CA THR A 99 -0.40 -10.52 0.21
C THR A 99 -0.79 -11.79 -0.54
N THR A 100 -1.05 -11.72 -1.85
CA THR A 100 -1.46 -12.85 -2.70
C THR A 100 -0.68 -12.86 -4.01
N ASP A 101 -0.48 -14.05 -4.60
CA ASP A 101 0.19 -14.16 -5.91
C ASP A 101 -0.59 -13.42 -7.00
N ASP A 102 -1.92 -13.47 -6.93
CA ASP A 102 -2.80 -12.75 -7.86
C ASP A 102 -2.57 -11.22 -7.81
N ALA A 103 -2.27 -10.68 -6.62
CA ALA A 103 -1.94 -9.27 -6.48
C ALA A 103 -0.60 -8.97 -7.15
N ASP A 104 0.42 -9.77 -6.84
CA ASP A 104 1.77 -9.62 -7.40
C ASP A 104 1.73 -9.68 -8.94
N ASP A 105 1.00 -10.64 -9.51
CA ASP A 105 0.81 -10.79 -10.95
C ASP A 105 0.08 -9.60 -11.57
N TRP A 106 -1.00 -9.13 -10.94
CA TRP A 106 -1.77 -8.00 -11.45
C TRP A 106 -0.95 -6.72 -11.49
N PHE A 107 -0.26 -6.40 -10.39
CA PHE A 107 0.61 -5.22 -10.33
C PHE A 107 1.82 -5.36 -11.26
N SER A 108 2.34 -6.58 -11.43
CA SER A 108 3.43 -6.84 -12.37
C SER A 108 3.01 -6.59 -13.82
N ARG A 109 1.78 -6.96 -14.20
CA ARG A 109 1.22 -6.66 -15.53
C ARG A 109 1.02 -5.17 -15.74
N VAL A 110 0.50 -4.45 -14.74
CA VAL A 110 0.30 -3.00 -14.84
C VAL A 110 1.61 -2.24 -14.97
N LEU A 111 2.67 -2.68 -14.28
CA LEU A 111 3.96 -1.99 -14.26
C LEU A 111 4.98 -2.51 -15.28
N GLY A 112 4.67 -3.60 -15.99
CA GLY A 112 5.54 -4.21 -16.99
C GLY A 112 6.84 -4.81 -16.43
N GLN A 113 6.88 -5.13 -15.14
CA GLN A 113 8.01 -5.74 -14.45
C GLN A 113 7.52 -6.55 -13.26
N ARG A 114 8.32 -7.53 -12.80
CA ARG A 114 7.97 -8.31 -11.61
C ARG A 114 8.03 -7.45 -10.35
N VAL A 115 6.93 -7.41 -9.61
CA VAL A 115 6.76 -6.67 -8.35
C VAL A 115 5.94 -7.49 -7.37
N GLU A 116 5.97 -7.07 -6.11
CA GLU A 116 5.21 -7.68 -5.03
C GLU A 116 4.37 -6.62 -4.31
N LEU A 117 3.15 -6.95 -3.92
CA LEU A 117 2.31 -6.11 -3.08
C LEU A 117 2.49 -6.54 -1.62
N LEU A 118 3.16 -5.67 -0.86
CA LEU A 118 3.42 -5.88 0.56
C LEU A 118 2.39 -5.16 1.43
N PHE A 119 2.05 -5.78 2.56
CA PHE A 119 1.13 -5.29 3.57
C PHE A 119 1.88 -5.00 4.88
N SER A 120 1.62 -3.87 5.52
CA SER A 120 2.33 -3.49 6.76
C SER A 120 1.89 -4.26 8.00
N GLY A 121 0.79 -5.03 7.93
CA GLY A 121 0.12 -5.60 9.09
C GLY A 121 -1.00 -4.69 9.64
N GLU A 122 -1.88 -5.25 10.47
CA GLU A 122 -2.90 -4.48 11.20
C GLU A 122 -2.26 -3.44 12.14
N GLN A 123 -1.13 -3.83 12.74
CA GLN A 123 -0.21 -2.95 13.43
C GLN A 123 1.11 -2.95 12.66
N SER A 124 1.55 -1.78 12.18
CA SER A 124 2.81 -1.68 11.44
C SER A 124 4.00 -1.96 12.35
N ASN A 125 4.89 -2.88 11.99
CA ASN A 125 6.10 -3.17 12.78
C ASN A 125 7.16 -2.05 12.73
N ARG A 126 6.94 -1.01 11.91
CA ARG A 126 7.86 0.13 11.80
C ARG A 126 7.67 1.08 12.98
N VAL A 127 8.62 1.06 13.90
CA VAL A 127 8.68 1.94 15.07
C VAL A 127 9.68 3.07 14.81
N ARG A 128 9.26 4.33 14.91
CA ARG A 128 10.19 5.47 14.98
C ARG A 128 10.42 5.85 16.43
N GLU A 129 11.65 5.67 16.91
CA GLU A 129 12.07 5.88 18.31
C GLU A 129 11.72 7.26 18.88
N LYS A 130 11.59 8.30 18.04
CA LYS A 130 11.25 9.66 18.50
C LYS A 130 9.81 9.85 19.01
N LEU A 131 8.89 8.91 18.78
CA LEU A 131 7.46 9.10 19.06
C LEU A 131 6.79 7.94 19.82
N GLY A 132 7.45 6.79 19.98
CA GLY A 132 6.86 5.63 20.67
C GLY A 132 5.59 5.08 20.00
N GLN A 133 5.39 5.34 18.71
CA GLN A 133 4.19 4.94 17.96
C GLN A 133 4.56 4.27 16.62
N ASN A 134 3.69 3.34 16.18
CA ASN A 134 3.81 2.58 14.94
C ASN A 134 3.43 3.44 13.73
N VAL A 135 4.20 3.33 12.65
CA VAL A 135 4.15 4.20 11.47
C VAL A 135 3.93 3.33 10.23
N SER A 136 3.00 3.65 9.32
CA SER A 136 2.78 2.87 8.08
C SER A 136 3.87 3.16 7.01
N PHE A 137 3.66 2.82 5.72
CA PHE A 137 4.60 3.10 4.62
C PHE A 137 4.75 4.61 4.28
N ALA A 138 4.29 5.51 5.15
CA ALA A 138 4.37 6.96 5.06
C ALA A 138 5.78 7.56 4.94
N ASP A 139 5.91 8.62 4.10
CA ASP A 139 7.13 9.44 3.94
C ASP A 139 7.38 10.38 5.12
N GLY A 140 6.30 10.85 5.72
CA GLY A 140 6.28 11.80 6.81
C GLY A 140 4.85 11.93 7.35
N TYR A 141 4.77 12.37 8.59
CA TYR A 141 3.55 12.75 9.30
C TYR A 141 3.69 14.25 9.63
N PRO A 142 2.58 15.01 9.69
CA PRO A 142 2.58 16.35 10.27
C PRO A 142 2.97 16.31 11.76
#